data_AF-H2Z787-F1
#
_entry.id   AF-H2Z787-F1
#
_cell.length_a   1.000
_cell.length_b   1.000
_cell.length_c   1.000
_cell.angle_alpha   90.00
_cell.angle_beta   90.00
_cell.angle_gamma   90.00
#
_symmetry.space_group_name_H-M   'P 1'
#
loop_
_entity.id
_entity.type
_entity.pdbx_description
1 polymer ?
#
loop_
_entity_poly.entity_id
_entity_poly.type
_entity_poly.pdbx_seq_one_letter_code
_entity_poly.pdbx_strand_id
1 'polypeptide(L)'
;CYHKQTKCNGMIDCADGSDEKNCVHDYECDCNKNNKTCPDGALGFYNRHSKCNEVNDCGDWSDEVNCTCGEGYFECGGIGAYNRERYVRKCDGIPECWNREDECVDCSVKSHFCEDDIICHHDLLLNSMKYCDGKEKREGLGKFSWKCKHGFDEINCTNRFYCRSGSLISISRNYLCDGDNNCDDQTDELKSICKHRRFYCVNGTPHSVGVSKVENGIKDCSDGSDECPANSNKSSIFSSPYEMIANPFLRGIIWLMGLVAMLGNSVVFVTAVIEFKNSTSGTAVANHLFILNLSFSDFLMSVYLLSISIKGVMFSGSYCYHDLEWRSSGLCSFLGALVVISTEASALIMTVMTTFRLLTAWNPIGMNHVEWKQLCLPLIVVWIISVFLGTFP
;
A
#
# COMPACT_ATOMS: atom_id res chain seq x y z
N CYS A 1 -10.51 -10.60 38.85
CA CYS A 1 -10.70 -10.95 37.44
C CYS A 1 -9.44 -10.53 36.69
N TYR A 2 -8.77 -11.45 36.00
CA TYR A 2 -7.54 -11.18 35.26
C TYR A 2 -7.77 -11.25 33.74
N HIS A 3 -6.91 -10.59 32.97
CA HIS A 3 -6.94 -10.66 31.51
C HIS A 3 -6.42 -12.02 31.04
N LYS A 4 -6.91 -12.55 29.91
CA LYS A 4 -6.49 -13.87 29.42
C LYS A 4 -4.98 -13.96 29.11
N GLN A 5 -4.33 -12.81 28.90
CA GLN A 5 -2.88 -12.65 28.69
C GLN A 5 -2.07 -12.56 29.99
N THR A 6 -2.73 -12.24 31.11
CA THR A 6 -2.14 -12.13 32.45
C THR A 6 -2.42 -13.39 33.26
N LYS A 7 -2.50 -14.54 32.58
CA LYS A 7 -2.69 -15.86 33.20
C LYS A 7 -1.46 -16.68 32.87
N CYS A 8 -0.78 -17.23 33.87
CA CYS A 8 0.47 -17.95 33.71
C CYS A 8 1.59 -17.08 33.11
N ASN A 9 1.59 -15.78 33.38
CA ASN A 9 2.57 -14.82 32.87
C ASN A 9 3.78 -14.64 33.80
N GLY A 10 3.84 -15.39 34.91
CA GLY A 10 4.92 -15.33 35.88
C GLY A 10 4.84 -14.14 36.85
N MET A 11 3.77 -13.34 36.78
CA MET A 11 3.56 -12.19 37.67
C MET A 11 2.26 -12.38 38.46
N ILE A 12 2.32 -12.10 39.76
CA ILE A 12 1.13 -12.10 40.62
C ILE A 12 0.37 -10.79 40.36
N ASP A 13 -0.52 -10.80 39.37
CA ASP A 13 -1.40 -9.68 39.05
C ASP A 13 -2.68 -9.71 39.92
N CYS A 14 -3.06 -10.88 40.45
CA CYS A 14 -4.14 -11.02 41.44
C CYS A 14 -3.59 -11.08 42.89
N ALA A 15 -4.23 -10.35 43.82
CA ALA A 15 -3.81 -10.30 45.24
C ALA A 15 -3.83 -11.66 45.96
N ASP A 16 -4.52 -12.66 45.42
CA ASP A 16 -4.57 -14.04 45.91
C ASP A 16 -3.71 -15.03 45.08
N GLY A 17 -2.97 -14.54 44.08
CA GLY A 17 -2.12 -15.31 43.17
C GLY A 17 -2.87 -16.34 42.35
N SER A 18 -4.18 -16.16 42.15
CA SER A 18 -5.05 -17.13 41.48
C SER A 18 -4.86 -17.19 39.96
N ASP A 19 -4.27 -16.15 39.38
CA ASP A 19 -3.84 -16.04 37.99
C ASP A 19 -2.67 -16.95 37.62
N GLU A 20 -1.80 -17.24 38.58
CA GLU A 20 -0.63 -18.11 38.42
C GLU A 20 -0.83 -19.53 38.99
N LYS A 21 -2.05 -19.87 39.41
CA LYS A 21 -2.41 -21.21 39.87
C LYS A 21 -2.91 -22.08 38.72
N ASN A 22 -2.48 -23.35 38.73
CA ASN A 22 -2.91 -24.38 37.76
C ASN A 22 -2.42 -24.12 36.32
N CYS A 23 -1.17 -23.66 36.21
CA CYS A 23 -0.45 -23.40 34.97
C CYS A 23 0.49 -24.57 34.63
N VAL A 24 0.72 -24.82 33.34
CA VAL A 24 1.75 -25.78 32.90
C VAL A 24 3.07 -25.02 32.86
N HIS A 25 3.91 -25.22 33.88
CA HIS A 25 5.27 -24.66 33.92
C HIS A 25 6.27 -25.69 33.40
N ASP A 26 7.25 -25.22 32.63
CA ASP A 26 8.25 -26.09 32.01
C ASP A 26 9.35 -26.51 33.00
N TYR A 27 9.66 -25.67 33.99
CA TYR A 27 10.77 -25.86 34.93
C TYR A 27 10.43 -25.44 36.37
N GLU A 28 11.09 -26.08 37.33
CA GLU A 28 10.94 -25.83 38.77
C GLU A 28 12.23 -25.20 39.33
N CYS A 29 12.10 -24.13 40.13
CA CYS A 29 13.23 -23.45 40.78
C CYS A 29 13.84 -24.36 41.87
N ASP A 30 15.15 -24.25 42.15
CA ASP A 30 15.77 -25.17 43.11
C ASP A 30 15.33 -24.91 44.56
N CYS A 31 14.91 -23.69 44.90
CA CYS A 31 14.27 -23.39 46.19
C CYS A 31 13.09 -24.33 46.45
N ASN A 32 12.25 -24.55 45.44
CA ASN A 32 11.06 -25.39 45.52
C ASN A 32 11.42 -26.88 45.44
N LYS A 33 12.34 -27.24 44.54
CA LYS A 33 12.87 -28.60 44.37
C LYS A 33 13.53 -29.16 45.64
N ASN A 34 14.15 -28.28 46.44
CA ASN A 34 14.78 -28.63 47.71
C ASN A 34 13.82 -28.52 48.91
N ASN A 35 12.51 -28.39 48.67
CA ASN A 35 11.46 -28.32 49.69
C ASN A 35 11.64 -27.14 50.67
N LYS A 36 12.24 -26.04 50.20
CA LYS A 36 12.37 -24.78 50.94
C LYS A 36 11.34 -23.77 50.40
N THR A 37 10.89 -22.87 51.26
CA THR A 37 10.05 -21.74 50.82
C THR A 37 10.90 -20.79 49.99
N CYS A 38 10.49 -20.49 48.75
CA CYS A 38 11.13 -19.49 47.91
C CYS A 38 10.95 -18.07 48.50
N PRO A 39 11.85 -17.12 48.20
CA PRO A 39 11.77 -15.74 48.71
C PRO A 39 10.45 -15.04 48.32
N ASP A 40 10.03 -14.05 49.11
CA ASP A 40 8.80 -13.27 48.86
C ASP A 40 8.83 -12.66 47.44
N GLY A 41 7.93 -13.13 46.57
CA GLY A 41 7.80 -12.71 45.17
C GLY A 41 8.13 -13.78 44.13
N ALA A 42 8.79 -14.88 44.51
CA ALA A 42 9.12 -15.98 43.60
C ALA A 42 8.06 -17.10 43.68
N LEU A 43 7.47 -17.47 42.53
CA LEU A 43 6.44 -18.52 42.42
C LEU A 43 7.03 -19.95 42.53
N GLY A 44 8.35 -20.08 42.57
CA GLY A 44 9.07 -21.37 42.69
C GLY A 44 9.08 -22.22 41.41
N PHE A 45 8.55 -21.70 40.30
CA PHE A 45 8.54 -22.30 38.96
C PHE A 45 8.76 -21.22 37.90
N TYR A 46 9.35 -21.61 36.77
CA TYR A 46 9.66 -20.68 35.67
C TYR A 46 9.41 -21.34 34.30
N ASN A 47 9.15 -20.51 33.29
CA ASN A 47 8.86 -20.97 31.93
C ASN A 47 10.14 -20.98 31.07
N ARG A 48 10.10 -21.61 29.91
CA ARG A 48 11.24 -21.64 28.97
C ARG A 48 11.75 -20.25 28.55
N HIS A 49 10.89 -19.23 28.53
CA HIS A 49 11.29 -17.85 28.18
C HIS A 49 11.95 -17.09 29.34
N SER A 50 11.75 -17.56 30.57
CA SER A 50 12.38 -17.07 31.79
C SER A 50 13.69 -17.79 32.12
N LYS A 51 14.08 -18.76 31.30
CA LYS A 51 15.33 -19.49 31.48
C LYS A 51 16.45 -18.74 30.76
N CYS A 52 17.46 -18.29 31.49
CA CYS A 52 18.64 -17.60 30.94
C CYS A 52 18.31 -16.26 30.27
N ASN A 53 17.41 -15.48 30.86
CA ASN A 53 16.98 -14.18 30.37
C ASN A 53 17.68 -13.01 31.11
N GLU A 54 18.68 -13.30 31.95
CA GLU A 54 19.41 -12.36 32.80
C GLU A 54 18.57 -11.68 33.90
N VAL A 55 17.35 -12.15 34.13
CA VAL A 55 16.46 -11.71 35.21
C VAL A 55 16.37 -12.83 36.23
N ASN A 56 16.57 -12.53 37.51
CA ASN A 56 16.44 -13.52 38.58
C ASN A 56 14.96 -13.71 38.94
N ASP A 57 14.24 -14.48 38.12
CA ASP A 57 12.82 -14.78 38.26
C ASP A 57 12.55 -15.78 39.41
N CYS A 58 13.52 -16.65 39.75
CA CYS A 58 13.38 -17.63 40.85
C CYS A 58 13.76 -17.08 42.24
N GLY A 59 14.41 -15.92 42.33
CA GLY A 59 14.91 -15.32 43.57
C GLY A 59 16.21 -15.97 44.10
N ASP A 60 16.50 -17.22 43.74
CA ASP A 60 17.72 -17.97 44.05
C ASP A 60 18.66 -18.19 42.84
N TRP A 61 18.38 -17.53 41.70
CA TRP A 61 19.09 -17.62 40.42
C TRP A 61 19.03 -19.01 39.75
N SER A 62 18.13 -19.90 40.17
CA SER A 62 18.01 -21.25 39.59
C SER A 62 17.58 -21.28 38.12
N ASP A 63 16.91 -20.24 37.66
CA ASP A 63 16.52 -19.97 36.28
C ASP A 63 17.68 -19.53 35.37
N GLU A 64 18.75 -18.98 35.97
CA GLU A 64 19.92 -18.43 35.30
C GLU A 64 21.17 -19.34 35.40
N VAL A 65 21.01 -20.55 35.94
CA VAL A 65 22.07 -21.56 36.06
C VAL A 65 21.76 -22.79 35.21
N ASN A 66 22.80 -23.52 34.79
CA ASN A 66 22.66 -24.69 33.91
C ASN A 66 21.94 -24.38 32.58
N CYS A 67 22.22 -23.18 32.06
CA CYS A 67 21.95 -22.76 30.69
C CYS A 67 22.80 -23.61 29.75
N THR A 68 22.19 -24.59 29.07
CA THR A 68 22.84 -25.27 27.96
C THR A 68 22.81 -24.32 26.77
N CYS A 69 23.98 -24.00 26.23
CA CYS A 69 24.15 -23.06 25.12
C CYS A 69 23.07 -23.28 24.05
N GLY A 70 22.31 -22.23 23.72
CA GLY A 70 21.70 -22.17 22.40
C GLY A 70 22.80 -22.20 21.35
N GLU A 71 22.59 -22.87 20.23
CA GLU A 71 23.55 -22.86 19.12
C GLU A 71 23.95 -21.40 18.79
N GLY A 72 25.24 -21.08 18.92
CA GLY A 72 25.81 -19.78 18.53
C GLY A 72 26.34 -18.88 19.64
N TYR A 73 26.15 -19.21 20.93
CA TYR A 73 26.67 -18.41 22.05
C TYR A 73 27.91 -19.03 22.71
N PHE A 74 28.88 -18.18 23.06
CA PHE A 74 30.22 -18.52 23.55
C PHE A 74 30.57 -17.69 24.81
N GLU A 75 31.39 -18.26 25.71
CA GLU A 75 31.89 -17.57 26.91
C GLU A 75 33.39 -17.28 26.73
N CYS A 76 33.80 -16.02 26.89
CA CYS A 76 35.18 -15.60 26.68
C CYS A 76 36.15 -16.26 27.67
N GLY A 77 37.26 -16.85 27.18
CA GLY A 77 38.19 -17.67 27.96
C GLY A 77 39.12 -16.95 28.96
N GLY A 78 38.79 -15.73 29.38
CA GLY A 78 39.65 -14.90 30.24
C GLY A 78 38.94 -14.37 31.49
N ILE A 79 39.39 -14.80 32.68
CA ILE A 79 38.97 -14.21 33.95
C ILE A 79 39.68 -12.86 34.11
N GLY A 80 39.03 -11.79 33.65
CA GLY A 80 39.45 -10.41 33.84
C GLY A 80 38.23 -9.50 33.86
N ALA A 81 38.14 -8.63 34.88
CA ALA A 81 36.97 -7.86 35.30
C ALA A 81 36.45 -6.78 34.32
N TYR A 82 36.54 -6.98 33.01
CA TYR A 82 36.21 -5.98 31.99
C TYR A 82 35.23 -6.45 30.89
N ASN A 83 34.79 -7.71 30.89
CA ASN A 83 33.75 -8.16 29.96
C ASN A 83 32.37 -7.74 30.48
N ARG A 84 31.64 -6.90 29.72
CA ARG A 84 30.30 -6.42 30.09
C ARG A 84 29.23 -7.50 29.86
N GLU A 85 29.40 -8.32 28.82
CA GLU A 85 28.48 -9.39 28.44
C GLU A 85 29.09 -10.75 28.80
N ARG A 86 28.33 -11.59 29.53
CA ARG A 86 28.78 -12.91 30.00
C ARG A 86 28.71 -13.97 28.89
N TYR A 87 27.86 -13.74 27.90
CA TYR A 87 27.63 -14.62 26.75
C TYR A 87 27.71 -13.79 25.46
N VAL A 88 28.64 -14.14 24.58
CA VAL A 88 28.90 -13.43 23.31
C VAL A 88 28.60 -14.33 22.12
N ARG A 89 28.47 -13.79 20.91
CA ARG A 89 28.29 -14.61 19.71
C ARG A 89 29.65 -14.92 19.10
N LYS A 90 29.80 -16.13 18.57
CA LYS A 90 31.05 -16.51 17.92
C LYS A 90 31.00 -16.17 16.43
N CYS A 91 32.01 -15.47 15.92
CA CYS A 91 32.22 -15.16 14.51
C CYS A 91 31.10 -14.31 13.87
N ASP A 92 30.52 -13.36 14.62
CA ASP A 92 29.45 -12.49 14.13
C ASP A 92 29.95 -11.14 13.59
N GLY A 93 31.26 -10.89 13.69
CA GLY A 93 31.92 -9.70 13.21
C GLY A 93 31.96 -8.57 14.23
N ILE A 94 31.69 -8.82 15.51
CA ILE A 94 31.80 -7.83 16.58
C ILE A 94 32.71 -8.40 17.67
N PRO A 95 33.89 -7.82 17.93
CA PRO A 95 34.77 -8.30 18.99
C PRO A 95 34.25 -7.83 20.36
N GLU A 96 33.59 -8.74 21.07
CA GLU A 96 32.98 -8.56 22.38
C GLU A 96 33.85 -9.17 23.49
N CYS A 97 34.65 -10.19 23.16
CA CYS A 97 35.68 -10.71 24.05
C CYS A 97 36.93 -9.83 24.06
N TRP A 98 37.51 -9.62 25.26
CA TRP A 98 38.78 -8.91 25.43
C TRP A 98 39.92 -9.44 24.55
N ASN A 99 40.06 -10.77 24.45
CA ASN A 99 41.07 -11.43 23.62
C ASN A 99 40.65 -11.61 22.15
N ARG A 100 39.45 -11.15 21.76
CA ARG A 100 38.84 -11.38 20.43
C ARG A 100 38.71 -12.86 20.06
N GLU A 101 38.56 -13.74 21.07
CA GLU A 101 38.47 -15.19 20.88
C GLU A 101 37.15 -15.61 20.23
N ASP A 102 36.11 -14.83 20.44
CA ASP A 102 34.85 -14.86 19.72
C ASP A 102 35.01 -14.68 18.20
N GLU A 103 35.95 -13.84 17.77
CA GLU A 103 36.10 -13.44 16.37
C GLU A 103 37.31 -14.04 15.63
N CYS A 104 38.39 -14.31 16.35
CA CYS A 104 39.69 -14.67 15.77
C CYS A 104 40.08 -16.13 15.99
N VAL A 105 39.38 -16.84 16.87
CA VAL A 105 39.68 -18.22 17.24
C VAL A 105 38.55 -19.12 16.76
N ASP A 106 38.88 -20.10 15.91
CA ASP A 106 37.94 -21.13 15.46
C ASP A 106 36.69 -20.55 14.73
N CYS A 107 36.97 -19.65 13.78
CA CYS A 107 36.01 -19.09 12.83
C CYS A 107 36.35 -19.51 11.39
N SER A 108 35.33 -19.90 10.61
CA SER A 108 35.50 -20.33 9.20
C SER A 108 35.98 -19.17 8.30
N VAL A 109 35.56 -17.95 8.63
CA VAL A 109 36.04 -16.71 8.03
C VAL A 109 36.57 -15.86 9.17
N LYS A 110 37.88 -15.60 9.18
CA LYS A 110 38.46 -14.66 10.15
C LYS A 110 38.04 -13.26 9.77
N SER A 111 37.51 -12.51 10.72
CA SER A 111 37.18 -11.12 10.53
C SER A 111 38.47 -10.28 10.39
N HIS A 112 38.38 -9.16 9.67
CA HIS A 112 39.54 -8.30 9.38
C HIS A 112 40.17 -7.71 10.66
N PHE A 113 39.39 -7.66 11.75
CA PHE A 113 39.82 -7.23 13.08
C PHE A 113 40.98 -8.07 13.65
N CYS A 114 41.20 -9.29 13.14
CA CYS A 114 42.26 -10.18 13.63
C CYS A 114 43.66 -9.80 13.15
N GLU A 115 43.77 -8.90 12.17
CA GLU A 115 45.05 -8.45 11.62
C GLU A 115 45.63 -7.23 12.34
N ASP A 116 44.82 -6.52 13.13
CA ASP A 116 45.23 -5.30 13.83
C ASP A 116 45.59 -5.57 15.31
N ASP A 117 46.39 -4.69 15.90
CA ASP A 117 46.91 -4.85 17.27
C ASP A 117 45.75 -4.79 18.28
N ILE A 118 45.78 -5.64 19.32
CA ILE A 118 44.74 -5.71 20.36
C ILE A 118 44.50 -4.34 21.04
N ILE A 119 45.54 -3.49 21.09
CA ILE A 119 45.47 -2.14 21.64
C ILE A 119 44.45 -1.26 20.90
N CYS A 120 44.22 -1.50 19.60
CA CYS A 120 43.27 -0.74 18.79
C CYS A 120 41.81 -1.02 19.20
N HIS A 121 41.54 -2.20 19.74
CA HIS A 121 40.20 -2.66 20.10
C HIS A 121 39.79 -2.30 21.54
N HIS A 122 40.77 -1.93 22.38
CA HIS A 122 40.61 -1.79 23.83
C HIS A 122 39.54 -0.77 24.26
N ASP A 123 39.44 0.39 23.59
CA ASP A 123 38.45 1.42 23.92
C ASP A 123 37.04 1.13 23.36
N LEU A 124 36.95 0.21 22.41
CA LEU A 124 35.72 -0.21 21.76
C LEU A 124 35.04 -1.37 22.51
N LEU A 125 35.79 -2.15 23.29
CA LEU A 125 35.27 -3.17 24.21
C LEU A 125 34.38 -2.59 25.32
N LEU A 126 34.53 -1.29 25.65
CA LEU A 126 33.67 -0.61 26.62
C LEU A 126 32.29 -0.24 26.05
N ASN A 127 32.14 -0.24 24.71
CA ASN A 127 30.88 0.02 24.03
C ASN A 127 30.90 -0.56 22.61
N SER A 128 30.35 -1.77 22.42
CA SER A 128 30.27 -2.46 21.12
C SER A 128 29.56 -1.64 20.03
N MET A 129 28.67 -0.69 20.39
CA MET A 129 28.05 0.23 19.43
C MET A 129 29.01 1.23 18.78
N LYS A 130 30.27 1.27 19.24
CA LYS A 130 31.34 2.07 18.65
C LYS A 130 32.08 1.34 17.53
N TYR A 131 31.87 0.04 17.33
CA TYR A 131 32.37 -0.67 16.15
C TYR A 131 31.45 -0.44 14.99
N CYS A 132 32.02 -0.23 13.80
CA CYS A 132 31.25 0.04 12.60
C CYS A 132 30.18 1.06 12.99
N ASP A 133 30.57 2.27 13.37
CA ASP A 133 29.68 3.38 13.77
C ASP A 133 29.58 4.44 12.66
N GLY A 134 30.43 4.35 11.65
CA GLY A 134 30.43 5.15 10.42
C GLY A 134 31.41 6.30 10.49
N LYS A 135 32.03 6.54 11.65
CA LYS A 135 32.92 7.66 11.88
C LYS A 135 34.36 7.20 11.83
N GLU A 136 35.18 7.97 11.12
CA GLU A 136 36.62 7.74 11.12
C GLU A 136 37.19 7.88 12.54
N LYS A 137 37.75 6.79 13.08
CA LYS A 137 38.53 6.85 14.33
C LYS A 137 39.97 7.16 14.02
N ARG A 138 40.39 8.36 14.44
CA ARG A 138 41.77 8.86 14.32
C ARG A 138 42.61 8.72 15.58
N GLU A 139 42.03 8.28 16.70
CA GLU A 139 42.72 8.29 17.99
C GLU A 139 42.43 7.02 18.78
N GLY A 140 43.39 6.11 18.82
CA GLY A 140 43.54 5.23 19.99
C GLY A 140 44.06 6.08 21.17
N LEU A 141 43.64 5.78 22.41
CA LEU A 141 44.12 6.50 23.60
C LEU A 141 45.67 6.53 23.66
N GLY A 142 46.25 7.72 23.48
CA GLY A 142 47.62 8.03 23.87
C GLY A 142 48.75 7.53 22.95
N LYS A 143 49.95 7.36 23.54
CA LYS A 143 51.30 7.22 22.91
C LYS A 143 51.46 6.14 21.82
N PHE A 144 50.44 5.34 21.51
CA PHE A 144 50.50 4.21 20.58
C PHE A 144 49.54 4.31 19.38
N SER A 145 48.89 5.47 19.16
CA SER A 145 47.94 5.70 18.05
C SER A 145 48.49 5.34 16.65
N TRP A 146 49.81 5.43 16.41
CA TRP A 146 50.46 5.11 15.14
C TRP A 146 50.44 3.61 14.74
N LYS A 147 50.06 2.70 15.65
CA LYS A 147 50.00 1.26 15.36
C LYS A 147 48.67 0.81 14.73
N CYS A 148 47.62 1.61 14.84
CA CYS A 148 46.30 1.25 14.33
C CYS A 148 46.17 1.71 12.88
N LYS A 149 45.64 0.84 12.01
CA LYS A 149 45.29 1.25 10.64
C LYS A 149 44.18 2.29 10.70
N HIS A 150 44.20 3.26 9.78
CA HIS A 150 43.16 4.27 9.70
C HIS A 150 41.80 3.63 9.40
N GLY A 151 40.79 3.95 10.21
CA GLY A 151 39.44 3.40 10.07
C GLY A 151 39.38 1.88 10.15
N PHE A 152 40.27 1.26 10.94
CA PHE A 152 40.35 -0.20 11.08
C PHE A 152 39.02 -0.84 11.52
N ASP A 153 38.18 -0.09 12.23
CA ASP A 153 36.86 -0.52 12.71
C ASP A 153 35.71 -0.26 11.71
N GLU A 154 36.02 0.31 10.54
CA GLU A 154 35.08 0.67 9.47
C GLU A 154 35.35 -0.10 8.16
N ILE A 155 36.07 -1.22 8.22
CA ILE A 155 36.34 -2.06 7.05
C ILE A 155 35.39 -3.27 7.11
N ASN A 156 34.85 -3.71 5.98
CA ASN A 156 34.06 -4.96 5.88
C ASN A 156 32.96 -5.18 6.96
N CYS A 157 32.37 -4.10 7.48
CA CYS A 157 31.20 -4.09 8.34
C CYS A 157 29.97 -4.71 7.66
N THR A 158 29.37 -5.70 8.33
CA THR A 158 28.12 -6.32 7.91
C THR A 158 26.97 -5.30 7.97
N ASN A 159 26.04 -5.34 7.01
CA ASN A 159 24.87 -4.45 6.94
C ASN A 159 25.14 -2.95 6.82
N ARG A 160 26.32 -2.57 6.32
CA ARG A 160 26.66 -1.18 6.01
C ARG A 160 26.84 -0.91 4.53
N PHE A 161 26.74 0.37 4.18
CA PHE A 161 27.03 0.92 2.87
C PHE A 161 28.20 1.90 3.00
N TYR A 162 29.18 1.80 2.10
CA TYR A 162 30.38 2.65 2.14
C TYR A 162 30.21 3.86 1.26
N CYS A 163 30.38 5.05 1.85
CA CYS A 163 30.45 6.29 1.08
C CYS A 163 31.73 6.29 0.24
N ARG A 164 31.73 6.95 -0.92
CA ARG A 164 32.91 6.96 -1.81
C ARG A 164 33.95 7.98 -1.33
N SER A 165 33.52 9.04 -0.65
CA SER A 165 34.35 10.08 -0.07
C SER A 165 33.62 10.79 1.07
N GLY A 166 34.37 11.25 2.07
CA GLY A 166 33.80 11.98 3.20
C GLY A 166 34.54 11.72 4.51
N SER A 167 34.05 12.39 5.55
CA SER A 167 34.41 12.13 6.94
C SER A 167 33.66 10.93 7.52
N LEU A 168 32.48 10.63 6.98
CA LEU A 168 31.73 9.40 7.18
C LEU A 168 32.23 8.32 6.20
N ILE A 169 32.69 7.19 6.74
CA ILE A 169 33.22 6.05 5.95
C ILE A 169 32.08 5.14 5.52
N SER A 170 31.13 4.90 6.41
CA SER A 170 30.02 3.99 6.18
C SER A 170 28.73 4.47 6.85
N ILE A 171 27.59 4.12 6.28
CA ILE A 171 26.26 4.35 6.86
C ILE A 171 25.53 3.02 7.01
N SER A 172 24.53 2.98 7.88
CA SER A 172 23.61 1.83 7.94
C SER A 172 22.88 1.68 6.60
N ARG A 173 22.66 0.45 6.14
CA ARG A 173 21.85 0.18 4.93
C ARG A 173 20.42 0.70 5.00
N ASN A 174 19.92 1.06 6.18
CA ASN A 174 18.61 1.70 6.33
C ASN A 174 18.60 3.14 5.81
N TYR A 175 19.75 3.82 5.84
CA TYR A 175 19.95 5.17 5.30
C TYR A 175 20.39 5.14 3.82
N LEU A 176 20.41 3.96 3.19
CA LEU A 176 20.71 3.85 1.76
C LEU A 176 19.42 4.02 0.97
N CYS A 177 19.37 5.02 0.09
CA CYS A 177 18.21 5.31 -0.74
C CYS A 177 16.94 5.70 0.05
N ASP A 178 17.10 6.31 1.22
CA ASP A 178 15.99 6.77 2.06
C ASP A 178 15.48 8.16 1.67
N GLY A 179 16.25 8.88 0.86
CA GLY A 179 15.92 10.17 0.28
C GLY A 179 16.56 11.35 0.97
N ASP A 180 17.31 11.09 2.05
CA ASP A 180 18.11 12.07 2.76
C ASP A 180 19.59 11.89 2.37
N ASN A 181 20.35 12.99 2.44
CA ASN A 181 21.78 12.93 2.16
C ASN A 181 22.56 12.60 3.45
N ASN A 182 22.91 11.33 3.65
CA ASN A 182 23.67 10.84 4.79
C ASN A 182 25.18 10.68 4.51
N CYS A 183 25.57 10.49 3.25
CA CYS A 183 26.98 10.57 2.85
C CYS A 183 27.38 12.02 2.49
N ASP A 184 28.59 12.45 2.83
CA ASP A 184 29.09 13.80 2.48
C ASP A 184 29.13 14.02 0.95
N ASP A 185 29.20 12.94 0.17
CA ASP A 185 29.30 12.91 -1.29
C ASP A 185 28.00 12.54 -2.03
N GLN A 186 26.87 12.38 -1.32
CA GLN A 186 25.57 11.99 -1.88
C GLN A 186 25.55 10.63 -2.62
N THR A 187 26.53 9.76 -2.34
CA THR A 187 26.59 8.46 -3.03
C THR A 187 25.52 7.48 -2.59
N ASP A 188 25.00 7.66 -1.39
CA ASP A 188 23.86 6.95 -0.82
C ASP A 188 22.53 7.18 -1.57
N GLU A 189 22.37 8.32 -2.25
CA GLU A 189 21.16 8.65 -3.03
C GLU A 189 21.35 8.58 -4.55
N LEU A 190 22.48 8.04 -5.00
CA LEU A 190 22.85 8.03 -6.40
C LEU A 190 21.90 7.13 -7.22
N LYS A 191 21.41 7.67 -8.35
CA LYS A 191 20.46 6.99 -9.26
C LYS A 191 20.90 5.62 -9.76
N SER A 192 22.21 5.40 -9.94
CA SER A 192 22.73 4.09 -10.36
C SER A 192 22.58 3.01 -9.29
N ILE A 193 22.53 3.38 -8.01
CA ILE A 193 22.45 2.48 -6.86
C ILE A 193 20.99 2.31 -6.44
N CYS A 194 20.23 3.40 -6.41
CA CYS A 194 18.88 3.45 -5.85
C CYS A 194 17.73 3.15 -6.84
N LYS A 195 18.04 2.76 -8.08
CA LYS A 195 17.08 2.53 -9.16
C LYS A 195 15.91 1.60 -8.80
N HIS A 196 16.12 0.65 -7.88
CA HIS A 196 15.11 -0.34 -7.50
C HIS A 196 14.32 0.01 -6.22
N ARG A 197 14.77 1.01 -5.45
CA ARG A 197 14.15 1.43 -4.17
C ARG A 197 13.44 2.78 -4.27
N ARG A 198 13.87 3.63 -5.22
CA ARG A 198 13.32 4.96 -5.43
C ARG A 198 12.86 5.17 -6.87
N PHE A 199 11.85 6.02 -7.02
CA PHE A 199 11.36 6.53 -8.28
C PHE A 199 11.76 8.00 -8.42
N TYR A 200 12.25 8.39 -9.59
CA TYR A 200 12.77 9.74 -9.83
C TYR A 200 11.74 10.56 -10.59
N CYS A 201 11.27 11.65 -9.98
CA CYS A 201 10.28 12.54 -10.58
C CYS A 201 10.86 13.20 -11.85
N VAL A 202 10.04 13.37 -12.89
CA VAL A 202 10.50 13.91 -14.19
C VAL A 202 10.94 15.36 -14.07
N ASN A 203 10.21 16.17 -13.31
CA ASN A 203 10.55 17.56 -13.01
C ASN A 203 11.57 17.71 -11.86
N GLY A 204 11.98 16.60 -11.23
CA GLY A 204 12.97 16.59 -10.15
C GLY A 204 12.53 17.23 -8.82
N THR A 205 11.22 17.46 -8.63
CA THR A 205 10.66 18.10 -7.43
C THR A 205 9.55 17.26 -6.79
N PRO A 206 9.78 16.58 -5.65
CA PRO A 206 11.09 16.29 -5.04
C PRO A 206 11.99 15.44 -5.97
N HIS A 207 13.28 15.34 -5.67
CA HIS A 207 14.25 14.63 -6.53
C HIS A 207 13.85 13.17 -6.79
N SER A 208 13.31 12.52 -5.77
CA SER A 208 12.80 11.16 -5.86
C SER A 208 11.82 10.85 -4.74
N VAL A 209 10.94 9.90 -5.00
CA VAL A 209 9.98 9.34 -4.03
C VAL A 209 10.27 7.85 -3.84
N GLY A 210 9.84 7.27 -2.73
CA GLY A 210 9.96 5.83 -2.52
C GLY A 210 9.13 5.04 -3.54
N VAL A 211 9.57 3.84 -3.91
CA VAL A 211 8.81 2.99 -4.85
C VAL A 211 7.41 2.63 -4.34
N SER A 212 7.21 2.59 -3.01
CA SER A 212 5.89 2.39 -2.39
C SER A 212 4.90 3.53 -2.66
N LYS A 213 5.39 4.68 -3.11
CA LYS A 213 4.59 5.86 -3.43
C LYS A 213 4.20 5.95 -4.91
N VAL A 214 4.73 5.06 -5.75
CA VAL A 214 4.43 5.03 -7.19
C VAL A 214 3.05 4.39 -7.39
N GLU A 215 2.20 5.03 -8.21
CA GLU A 215 0.85 4.60 -8.55
C GLU A 215 -0.08 4.35 -7.34
N ASN A 216 0.13 5.07 -6.23
CA ASN A 216 -0.62 4.91 -4.98
C ASN A 216 -1.92 5.75 -4.96
N GLY A 217 -2.18 6.53 -6.01
CA GLY A 217 -3.32 7.44 -6.13
C GLY A 217 -3.10 8.82 -5.49
N ILE A 218 -1.89 9.12 -5.02
CA ILE A 218 -1.51 10.35 -4.36
C ILE A 218 -0.35 10.97 -5.12
N LYS A 219 -0.54 12.21 -5.55
CA LYS A 219 0.51 12.98 -6.22
C LYS A 219 1.62 13.38 -5.22
N ASP A 220 2.66 12.55 -5.10
CA ASP A 220 3.87 12.83 -4.32
C ASP A 220 4.92 13.60 -5.14
N CYS A 221 5.00 13.37 -6.46
CA CYS A 221 5.79 14.23 -7.36
C CYS A 221 5.00 15.49 -7.74
N SER A 222 5.64 16.66 -7.79
CA SER A 222 4.96 17.93 -8.14
C SER A 222 4.38 17.92 -9.56
N ASP A 223 4.92 17.10 -10.45
CA ASP A 223 4.45 16.88 -11.81
C ASP A 223 3.46 15.70 -11.94
N GLY A 224 3.33 14.84 -10.93
CA GLY A 224 2.48 13.64 -10.96
C GLY A 224 3.07 12.47 -11.73
N SER A 225 4.38 12.50 -12.01
CA SER A 225 5.07 11.45 -12.76
C SER A 225 5.12 10.10 -12.04
N ASP A 226 4.97 10.11 -10.71
CA ASP A 226 4.82 8.95 -9.84
C ASP A 226 3.49 8.21 -10.02
N GLU A 227 2.43 8.92 -10.35
CA GLU A 227 1.12 8.32 -10.64
C GLU A 227 0.99 7.85 -12.10
N CYS A 228 1.77 8.47 -12.98
CA CYS A 228 1.75 8.20 -14.42
C CYS A 228 3.15 7.89 -14.97
N PRO A 229 3.82 6.81 -14.51
CA PRO A 229 5.14 6.47 -14.99
C PRO A 229 5.10 6.00 -16.45
N ALA A 230 6.14 6.34 -17.23
CA ALA A 230 6.21 6.00 -18.66
C ALA A 230 6.14 4.49 -18.95
N ASN A 231 6.60 3.66 -18.01
CA ASN A 231 6.53 2.19 -18.05
C ASN A 231 5.44 1.64 -17.13
N SER A 232 4.32 2.35 -16.99
CA SER A 232 3.15 1.84 -16.27
C SER A 232 2.58 0.62 -16.99
N ASN A 233 2.40 -0.49 -16.26
CA ASN A 233 1.64 -1.64 -16.73
C ASN A 233 0.14 -1.52 -16.37
N LYS A 234 -0.29 -0.39 -15.79
CA LYS A 234 -1.67 -0.13 -15.37
C LYS A 234 -2.53 0.22 -16.58
N SER A 235 -2.93 -0.81 -17.32
CA SER A 235 -3.94 -0.70 -18.39
C SER A 235 -5.28 -1.26 -17.92
N SER A 236 -6.38 -0.58 -18.24
CA SER A 236 -7.70 -1.19 -18.12
C SER A 236 -8.09 -1.86 -19.43
N ILE A 237 -9.21 -2.61 -19.44
CA ILE A 237 -9.72 -3.28 -20.64
C ILE A 237 -10.00 -2.28 -21.78
N PHE A 238 -10.34 -1.03 -21.45
CA PHE A 238 -10.79 -0.03 -22.41
C PHE A 238 -9.89 1.22 -22.48
N SER A 239 -9.12 1.52 -21.44
CA SER A 239 -8.29 2.73 -21.34
C SER A 239 -6.81 2.39 -21.18
N SER A 240 -5.95 3.32 -21.62
CA SER A 240 -4.50 3.26 -21.46
C SER A 240 -3.99 4.52 -20.75
N PRO A 241 -2.72 4.57 -20.31
CA PRO A 241 -2.15 5.78 -19.71
C PRO A 241 -2.21 7.01 -20.63
N TYR A 242 -2.22 6.81 -21.94
CA TYR A 242 -2.18 7.89 -22.94
C TYR A 242 -3.57 8.23 -23.49
N GLU A 243 -4.47 7.26 -23.56
CA GLU A 243 -5.76 7.38 -24.24
C GLU A 243 -6.91 6.91 -23.34
N MET A 244 -7.99 7.68 -23.28
CA MET A 244 -9.22 7.32 -22.57
C MET A 244 -9.85 6.04 -23.16
N ILE A 245 -9.84 5.92 -24.49
CA ILE A 245 -10.24 4.71 -25.23
C ILE A 245 -9.03 4.25 -26.03
N ALA A 246 -8.35 3.21 -25.53
CA ALA A 246 -7.07 2.75 -26.06
C ALA A 246 -7.17 2.23 -27.50
N ASN A 247 -8.29 1.59 -27.85
CA ASN A 247 -8.46 1.01 -29.18
C ASN A 247 -8.94 2.06 -30.20
N PRO A 248 -8.14 2.38 -31.24
CA PRO A 248 -8.49 3.39 -32.23
C PRO A 248 -9.73 3.00 -33.06
N PHE A 249 -9.97 1.69 -33.26
CA PHE A 249 -11.15 1.21 -33.97
C PHE A 249 -12.43 1.52 -33.19
N LEU A 250 -12.43 1.25 -31.88
CA LEU A 250 -13.56 1.55 -31.00
C LEU A 250 -13.84 3.05 -30.94
N ARG A 251 -12.80 3.89 -30.91
CA ARG A 251 -12.92 5.35 -30.96
C ARG A 251 -13.62 5.82 -32.24
N GLY A 252 -13.28 5.23 -33.39
CA GLY A 252 -13.94 5.52 -34.65
C GLY A 252 -15.43 5.11 -34.66
N ILE A 253 -15.75 3.95 -34.11
CA ILE A 253 -17.13 3.47 -34.01
C ILE A 253 -17.97 4.37 -33.11
N ILE A 254 -17.47 4.80 -31.95
CA ILE A 254 -18.25 5.64 -31.02
C ILE A 254 -18.56 7.01 -31.65
N TRP A 255 -17.60 7.60 -32.36
CA TRP A 255 -17.84 8.81 -33.15
C TRP A 255 -18.93 8.60 -34.20
N LEU A 256 -18.83 7.52 -34.97
CA LEU A 256 -19.82 7.18 -36.00
C LEU A 256 -21.21 6.97 -35.40
N MET A 257 -21.31 6.16 -34.33
CA MET A 257 -22.56 5.88 -33.62
C MET A 257 -23.18 7.16 -33.08
N GLY A 258 -22.40 8.04 -32.45
CA GLY A 258 -22.87 9.31 -31.92
C GLY A 258 -23.44 10.23 -33.01
N LEU A 259 -22.74 10.39 -34.13
CA LEU A 259 -23.19 11.26 -35.24
C LEU A 259 -24.43 10.71 -35.94
N VAL A 260 -24.44 9.40 -36.24
CA VAL A 260 -25.59 8.75 -36.89
C VAL A 260 -26.81 8.79 -35.99
N ALA A 261 -26.65 8.50 -34.69
CA ALA A 261 -27.75 8.57 -33.73
C ALA A 261 -28.27 10.01 -33.56
N MET A 262 -27.38 11.00 -33.48
CA MET A 262 -27.81 12.40 -33.32
C MET A 262 -28.62 12.87 -34.53
N LEU A 263 -28.15 12.63 -35.76
CA LEU A 263 -28.85 13.00 -36.98
C LEU A 263 -30.14 12.21 -37.17
N GLY A 264 -30.07 10.88 -37.03
CA GLY A 264 -31.21 9.99 -37.21
C GLY A 264 -32.35 10.31 -36.25
N ASN A 265 -32.06 10.45 -34.96
CA ASN A 265 -33.08 10.75 -33.96
C ASN A 265 -33.62 12.18 -34.10
N SER A 266 -32.80 13.15 -34.53
CA SER A 266 -33.29 14.51 -34.81
C SER A 266 -34.31 14.51 -35.97
N VAL A 267 -34.05 13.75 -37.03
CA VAL A 267 -35.00 13.60 -38.15
C VAL A 267 -36.28 12.93 -37.66
N VAL A 268 -36.18 11.81 -36.93
CA VAL A 268 -37.34 11.10 -36.38
C VAL A 268 -38.17 11.99 -35.46
N PHE A 269 -37.52 12.80 -34.62
CA PHE A 269 -38.19 13.75 -33.73
C PHE A 269 -38.99 14.78 -34.54
N VAL A 270 -38.39 15.40 -35.54
CA VAL A 270 -39.05 16.41 -36.39
C VAL A 270 -40.22 15.80 -37.17
N THR A 271 -40.04 14.62 -37.77
CA THR A 271 -41.12 13.94 -38.50
C THR A 271 -42.26 13.55 -37.56
N ALA A 272 -41.94 13.02 -36.37
CA ALA A 272 -42.93 12.65 -35.37
C ALA A 272 -43.73 13.86 -34.87
N VAL A 273 -43.09 15.03 -34.71
CA VAL A 273 -43.79 16.28 -34.34
C VAL A 273 -44.78 16.71 -35.43
N ILE A 274 -44.37 16.65 -36.70
CA ILE A 274 -45.24 17.01 -37.84
C ILE A 274 -46.43 16.06 -37.91
N GLU A 275 -46.20 14.76 -37.82
CA GLU A 275 -47.24 13.73 -37.88
C GLU A 275 -48.18 13.79 -36.68
N PHE A 276 -47.65 14.06 -35.48
CA PHE A 276 -48.45 14.26 -34.27
C PHE A 276 -49.44 15.41 -34.43
N LYS A 277 -49.02 16.54 -35.03
CA LYS A 277 -49.90 17.69 -35.28
C LYS A 277 -50.99 17.39 -36.31
N ASN A 278 -50.70 16.53 -37.29
CA ASN A 278 -51.63 16.15 -38.35
C ASN A 278 -52.52 14.95 -37.99
N SER A 279 -52.26 14.31 -36.85
CA SER A 279 -52.97 13.10 -36.43
C SER A 279 -54.37 13.41 -35.92
N THR A 280 -55.36 12.69 -36.46
CA THR A 280 -56.78 12.84 -36.10
C THR A 280 -57.30 11.67 -35.25
N SER A 281 -56.67 10.50 -35.30
CA SER A 281 -57.06 9.33 -34.50
C SER A 281 -56.27 9.24 -33.19
N GLY A 282 -56.95 8.89 -32.09
CA GLY A 282 -56.31 8.80 -30.77
C GLY A 282 -55.16 7.79 -30.70
N THR A 283 -55.25 6.69 -31.46
CA THR A 283 -54.19 5.67 -31.56
C THR A 283 -52.98 6.15 -32.36
N ALA A 284 -53.17 6.95 -33.41
CA ALA A 284 -52.04 7.56 -34.15
C ALA A 284 -51.33 8.59 -33.27
N VAL A 285 -52.08 9.46 -32.59
CA VAL A 285 -51.55 10.44 -31.62
C VAL A 285 -50.71 9.75 -30.56
N ALA A 286 -51.19 8.64 -29.99
CA ALA A 286 -50.44 7.84 -29.01
C ALA A 286 -49.13 7.29 -29.57
N ASN A 287 -49.16 6.66 -30.75
CA ASN A 287 -47.98 6.08 -31.37
C ASN A 287 -46.91 7.13 -31.71
N HIS A 288 -47.28 8.27 -32.29
CA HIS A 288 -46.32 9.35 -32.59
C HIS A 288 -45.76 9.98 -31.31
N LEU A 289 -46.54 10.06 -30.23
CA LEU A 289 -46.05 10.54 -28.93
C LEU A 289 -45.00 9.59 -28.32
N PHE A 290 -45.18 8.27 -28.42
CA PHE A 290 -44.16 7.30 -27.98
C PHE A 290 -42.89 7.40 -28.80
N ILE A 291 -42.99 7.52 -30.14
CA ILE A 291 -41.84 7.69 -31.04
C ILE A 291 -41.09 8.98 -30.71
N LEU A 292 -41.82 10.07 -30.42
CA LEU A 292 -41.22 11.34 -30.03
C LEU A 292 -40.39 11.19 -28.75
N ASN A 293 -40.94 10.57 -27.70
CA ASN A 293 -40.20 10.33 -26.46
C ASN A 293 -39.01 9.38 -26.64
N LEU A 294 -39.15 8.33 -27.47
CA LEU A 294 -38.08 7.39 -27.79
C LEU A 294 -36.92 8.12 -28.50
N SER A 295 -37.22 8.89 -29.54
CA SER A 295 -36.22 9.68 -30.28
C SER A 295 -35.55 10.75 -29.41
N PHE A 296 -36.28 11.35 -28.46
CA PHE A 296 -35.70 12.28 -27.49
C PHE A 296 -34.73 11.57 -26.54
N SER A 297 -35.10 10.39 -26.03
CA SER A 297 -34.23 9.58 -25.17
C SER A 297 -32.94 9.16 -25.89
N ASP A 298 -33.05 8.63 -27.11
CA ASP A 298 -31.89 8.23 -27.91
C ASP A 298 -31.02 9.43 -28.35
N PHE A 299 -31.62 10.62 -28.50
CA PHE A 299 -30.88 11.87 -28.70
C PHE A 299 -30.01 12.21 -27.48
N LEU A 300 -30.52 12.04 -26.25
CA LEU A 300 -29.71 12.26 -25.03
C LEU A 300 -28.52 11.30 -24.96
N MET A 301 -28.70 10.03 -25.35
CA MET A 301 -27.60 9.07 -25.48
C MET A 301 -26.56 9.51 -26.52
N SER A 302 -27.00 10.09 -27.65
CA SER A 302 -26.08 10.62 -28.66
C SER A 302 -25.24 11.80 -28.13
N VAL A 303 -25.84 12.68 -27.32
CA VAL A 303 -25.14 13.79 -26.65
C VAL A 303 -24.06 13.23 -25.71
N TYR A 304 -24.36 12.17 -24.97
CA TYR A 304 -23.38 11.47 -24.14
C TYR A 304 -22.20 10.92 -24.96
N LEU A 305 -22.48 10.12 -26.01
CA LEU A 305 -21.43 9.49 -26.83
C LEU A 305 -20.52 10.53 -27.50
N LEU A 306 -21.10 11.62 -28.01
CA LEU A 306 -20.32 12.71 -28.60
C LEU A 306 -19.50 13.46 -27.54
N SER A 307 -20.04 13.70 -26.35
CA SER A 307 -19.32 14.34 -25.25
C SER A 307 -18.10 13.53 -24.80
N ILE A 308 -18.26 12.22 -24.63
CA ILE A 308 -17.16 11.28 -24.34
C ILE A 308 -16.14 11.30 -25.48
N SER A 309 -16.59 11.25 -26.73
CA SER A 309 -15.71 11.29 -27.90
C SER A 309 -14.86 12.57 -27.97
N ILE A 310 -15.46 13.72 -27.68
CA ILE A 310 -14.76 15.01 -27.62
C ILE A 310 -13.70 14.98 -26.50
N LYS A 311 -14.08 14.53 -25.29
CA LYS A 311 -13.14 14.41 -24.17
C LYS A 311 -12.00 13.43 -24.44
N GLY A 312 -12.29 12.34 -25.15
CA GLY A 312 -11.28 11.38 -25.59
C GLY A 312 -10.21 12.01 -26.50
N VAL A 313 -10.59 12.93 -27.39
CA VAL A 313 -9.61 13.66 -28.23
C VAL A 313 -8.87 14.72 -27.40
N MET A 314 -9.54 15.42 -26.50
CA MET A 314 -8.90 16.44 -25.65
C MET A 314 -7.81 15.88 -24.74
N PHE A 315 -7.98 14.66 -24.24
CA PHE A 315 -7.04 14.01 -23.33
C PHE A 315 -6.07 13.04 -24.03
N SER A 316 -6.06 13.03 -25.37
CA SER A 316 -5.20 12.14 -26.17
C SER A 316 -3.72 12.45 -25.90
N GLY A 317 -2.95 11.41 -25.61
CA GLY A 317 -1.52 11.48 -25.28
C GLY A 317 -1.19 11.75 -23.81
N SER A 318 -2.16 12.16 -22.97
CA SER A 318 -1.91 12.49 -21.56
C SER A 318 -3.07 12.13 -20.62
N TYR A 319 -3.90 11.15 -21.00
CA TYR A 319 -5.12 10.80 -20.26
C TYR A 319 -4.88 10.49 -18.77
N CYS A 320 -3.79 9.80 -18.43
CA CYS A 320 -3.47 9.43 -17.05
C CYS A 320 -3.45 10.64 -16.09
N TYR A 321 -2.88 11.78 -16.52
CA TYR A 321 -2.82 12.98 -15.68
C TYR A 321 -4.20 13.63 -15.44
N HIS A 322 -5.17 13.35 -16.30
CA HIS A 322 -6.51 13.92 -16.24
C HIS A 322 -7.55 12.92 -15.71
N ASP A 323 -7.18 11.67 -15.43
CA ASP A 323 -8.14 10.61 -15.14
C ASP A 323 -8.93 10.87 -13.84
N LEU A 324 -8.24 11.31 -12.79
CA LEU A 324 -8.77 11.55 -11.47
C LEU A 324 -9.61 12.82 -11.47
N GLU A 325 -9.11 13.89 -12.09
CA GLU A 325 -9.85 15.14 -12.27
C GLU A 325 -11.12 14.90 -13.11
N TRP A 326 -11.02 14.14 -14.20
CA TRP A 326 -12.16 13.81 -15.05
C TRP A 326 -13.21 12.99 -14.29
N ARG A 327 -12.82 11.89 -13.65
CA ARG A 327 -13.75 10.98 -12.95
C ARG A 327 -14.37 11.59 -11.70
N SER A 328 -13.70 12.54 -11.06
CA SER A 328 -14.24 13.32 -9.93
C SER A 328 -15.06 14.54 -10.37
N SER A 329 -15.00 14.91 -11.66
CA SER A 329 -15.70 16.08 -12.16
C SER A 329 -17.22 15.91 -12.15
N GLY A 330 -17.92 17.01 -11.87
CA GLY A 330 -19.39 17.07 -11.99
C GLY A 330 -19.89 16.80 -13.41
N LEU A 331 -19.08 17.10 -14.45
CA LEU A 331 -19.42 16.80 -15.84
C LEU A 331 -19.46 15.30 -16.12
N CYS A 332 -18.48 14.54 -15.62
CA CYS A 332 -18.49 13.08 -15.75
C CYS A 332 -19.68 12.46 -15.03
N SER A 333 -20.00 12.94 -13.83
CA SER A 333 -21.17 12.49 -13.07
C SER A 333 -22.49 12.81 -13.81
N PHE A 334 -22.64 14.04 -14.32
CA PHE A 334 -23.82 14.43 -15.11
C PHE A 334 -23.98 13.59 -16.38
N LEU A 335 -22.89 13.38 -17.14
CA LEU A 335 -22.89 12.55 -18.33
C LEU A 335 -23.22 11.08 -18.00
N GLY A 336 -22.73 10.58 -16.85
CA GLY A 336 -23.08 9.26 -16.33
C GLY A 336 -24.57 9.11 -16.01
N ALA A 337 -25.17 10.09 -15.34
CA ALA A 337 -26.62 10.10 -15.11
C ALA A 337 -27.40 10.20 -16.43
N LEU A 338 -26.96 11.04 -17.36
CA LEU A 338 -27.59 11.24 -18.67
C LEU A 338 -27.68 9.92 -19.46
N VAL A 339 -26.59 9.14 -19.51
CA VAL A 339 -26.61 7.86 -20.23
C VAL A 339 -27.58 6.87 -19.59
N VAL A 340 -27.56 6.71 -18.26
CA VAL A 340 -28.47 5.78 -17.56
C VAL A 340 -29.93 6.19 -17.78
N ILE A 341 -30.26 7.48 -17.61
CA ILE A 341 -31.61 7.99 -17.86
C ILE A 341 -32.05 7.67 -19.29
N SER A 342 -31.18 7.91 -20.28
CA SER A 342 -31.50 7.67 -21.69
C SER A 342 -31.68 6.18 -22.03
N THR A 343 -30.82 5.30 -21.54
CA THR A 343 -30.92 3.87 -21.86
C THR A 343 -32.14 3.23 -21.20
N GLU A 344 -32.42 3.59 -19.94
CA GLU A 344 -33.59 3.08 -19.20
C GLU A 344 -34.90 3.64 -19.76
N ALA A 345 -34.96 4.94 -20.08
CA ALA A 345 -36.14 5.55 -20.68
C ALA A 345 -36.44 4.91 -22.04
N SER A 346 -35.44 4.71 -22.92
CA SER A 346 -35.65 4.06 -24.21
C SER A 346 -36.15 2.61 -24.05
N ALA A 347 -35.57 1.83 -23.13
CA ALA A 347 -36.01 0.46 -22.85
C ALA A 347 -37.47 0.41 -22.35
N LEU A 348 -37.82 1.25 -21.38
CA LEU A 348 -39.16 1.32 -20.82
C LEU A 348 -40.20 1.89 -21.81
N ILE A 349 -39.83 2.87 -22.65
CA ILE A 349 -40.71 3.37 -23.72
C ILE A 349 -40.97 2.28 -24.75
N MET A 350 -39.97 1.49 -25.14
CA MET A 350 -40.16 0.36 -26.06
C MET A 350 -41.10 -0.69 -25.47
N THR A 351 -41.01 -0.98 -24.16
CA THR A 351 -41.94 -1.92 -23.52
C THR A 351 -43.37 -1.37 -23.48
N VAL A 352 -43.57 -0.10 -23.10
CA VAL A 352 -44.88 0.57 -23.12
C VAL A 352 -45.47 0.63 -24.54
N MET A 353 -44.66 0.93 -25.54
CA MET A 353 -45.10 0.95 -26.94
C MET A 353 -45.55 -0.44 -27.40
N THR A 354 -44.81 -1.48 -27.00
CA THR A 354 -45.13 -2.87 -27.35
C THR A 354 -46.41 -3.35 -26.66
N THR A 355 -46.60 -3.03 -25.38
CA THR A 355 -47.83 -3.38 -24.65
C THR A 355 -49.03 -2.62 -25.21
N PHE A 356 -48.89 -1.33 -25.53
CA PHE A 356 -49.95 -0.55 -26.19
C PHE A 356 -50.38 -1.17 -27.52
N ARG A 357 -49.41 -1.60 -28.36
CA ARG A 357 -49.70 -2.29 -29.62
C ARG A 357 -50.41 -3.63 -29.41
N LEU A 358 -50.01 -4.39 -28.40
CA LEU A 358 -50.69 -5.65 -28.04
C LEU A 358 -52.15 -5.40 -27.66
N LEU A 359 -52.42 -4.36 -26.86
CA LEU A 359 -53.76 -3.97 -26.46
C LEU A 359 -54.61 -3.48 -27.65
N THR A 360 -54.02 -2.72 -28.59
CA THR A 360 -54.74 -2.32 -29.83
C THR A 360 -55.12 -3.53 -30.68
N ALA A 361 -54.26 -4.55 -30.74
CA ALA A 361 -54.52 -5.75 -31.53
C ALA A 361 -55.59 -6.64 -30.89
N TRP A 362 -55.60 -6.73 -29.55
CA TRP A 362 -56.58 -7.56 -28.84
C TRP A 362 -57.97 -6.91 -28.74
N ASN A 363 -58.05 -5.59 -28.55
CA ASN A 363 -59.32 -4.87 -28.43
C ASN A 363 -59.38 -3.60 -29.32
N PRO A 364 -59.61 -3.74 -30.63
CA PRO A 364 -59.53 -2.61 -31.57
C PRO A 364 -60.64 -1.56 -31.38
N ILE A 365 -61.85 -1.97 -30.96
CA ILE A 365 -63.00 -1.06 -30.83
C ILE A 365 -62.90 -0.20 -29.56
N GLY A 366 -62.46 -0.79 -28.44
CA GLY A 366 -62.28 -0.06 -27.18
C GLY A 366 -61.13 0.95 -27.22
N MET A 367 -60.11 0.71 -28.05
CA MET A 367 -58.92 1.56 -28.17
C MET A 367 -59.14 2.76 -29.10
N ASN A 368 -60.32 2.96 -29.67
CA ASN A 368 -60.59 4.09 -30.56
C ASN A 368 -60.78 5.42 -29.79
N HIS A 369 -61.03 5.35 -28.47
CA HIS A 369 -61.23 6.49 -27.56
C HIS A 369 -60.25 6.43 -26.37
N VAL A 370 -58.94 6.45 -26.64
CA VAL A 370 -57.93 6.52 -25.57
C VAL A 370 -57.96 7.91 -24.96
N GLU A 371 -58.18 7.99 -23.64
CA GLU A 371 -58.10 9.26 -22.93
C GLU A 371 -56.65 9.74 -22.82
N TRP A 372 -56.44 11.05 -22.96
CA TRP A 372 -55.11 11.68 -22.85
C TRP A 372 -54.39 11.32 -21.54
N LYS A 373 -55.13 11.16 -20.43
CA LYS A 373 -54.58 10.76 -19.13
C LYS A 373 -53.97 9.35 -19.16
N GLN A 374 -54.62 8.40 -19.83
CA GLN A 374 -54.15 7.02 -19.94
C GLN A 374 -52.88 6.91 -20.80
N LEU A 375 -52.68 7.86 -21.71
CA LEU A 375 -51.49 7.97 -22.54
C LEU A 375 -50.31 8.63 -21.82
N CYS A 376 -50.53 9.76 -21.11
CA CYS A 376 -49.45 10.50 -20.47
C CYS A 376 -48.97 9.85 -19.17
N LEU A 377 -49.84 9.19 -18.41
CA LEU A 377 -49.48 8.54 -17.14
C LEU A 377 -48.29 7.57 -17.26
N PRO A 378 -48.29 6.58 -18.18
CA PRO A 378 -47.17 5.66 -18.31
C PRO A 378 -45.88 6.38 -18.72
N LEU A 379 -45.93 7.38 -19.59
CA LEU A 379 -44.74 8.16 -19.98
C LEU A 379 -44.14 8.94 -18.79
N ILE A 380 -44.99 9.57 -17.98
CA ILE A 380 -44.55 10.27 -16.77
C ILE A 380 -43.90 9.29 -15.79
N VAL A 381 -44.52 8.11 -15.59
CA VAL A 381 -43.97 7.06 -14.73
C VAL A 381 -42.62 6.59 -15.25
N VAL A 382 -42.47 6.37 -16.57
CA VAL A 382 -41.19 5.97 -17.18
C VAL A 382 -40.11 7.01 -16.94
N TRP A 383 -40.38 8.30 -17.17
CA TRP A 383 -39.40 9.35 -16.93
C TRP A 383 -39.04 9.49 -15.45
N ILE A 384 -40.01 9.36 -14.54
CA ILE A 384 -39.75 9.37 -13.09
C ILE A 384 -38.83 8.21 -12.70
N ILE A 385 -39.15 6.99 -13.15
CA ILE A 385 -38.33 5.79 -12.87
C ILE A 385 -36.92 5.97 -13.44
N SER A 386 -36.80 6.44 -14.69
CA SER A 386 -35.51 6.60 -15.36
C SER A 386 -34.63 7.65 -14.66
N VAL A 387 -35.22 8.79 -14.27
CA VAL A 387 -34.52 9.84 -13.49
C VAL A 387 -34.13 9.32 -12.12
N PHE A 388 -35.01 8.59 -11.45
CA PHE A 388 -34.69 7.98 -10.16
C PHE A 388 -33.49 7.02 -10.27
N LEU A 389 -33.52 6.10 -11.24
CA LEU A 389 -32.41 5.15 -11.50
C LEU A 389 -31.12 5.83 -11.95
N GLY A 390 -31.19 6.95 -12.67
CA GLY A 390 -30.00 7.66 -13.14
C GLY A 390 -29.35 8.59 -12.12
N THR A 391 -30.11 9.05 -11.11
CA THR A 391 -29.62 9.99 -10.09
C THR A 391 -29.26 9.33 -8.77
N PHE A 392 -29.93 8.23 -8.41
CA PHE A 392 -29.60 7.46 -7.22
C PHE A 392 -28.76 6.23 -7.61
N PRO A 393 -27.54 6.10 -7.06
CA PRO A 393 -26.65 4.98 -7.36
C PRO A 393 -27.13 3.63 -6.79
#